data_AF-A0A969RG92-F1
#
_entry.id   AF-A0A969RG92-F1
#
_cell.length_a   1.000
_cell.length_b   1.000
_cell.length_c   1.000
_cell.angle_alpha   90.00
_cell.angle_beta   90.00
_cell.angle_gamma   90.00
#
_symmetry.space_group_name_H-M   'P 1'
#
loop_
_entity.id
_entity.type
_entity.pdbx_description
1 polymer ?
#
loop_
_entity_poly.entity_id
_entity_poly.type
_entity_poly.pdbx_seq_one_letter_code
_entity_poly.pdbx_strand_id
1 'polypeptide(L)'
;MAQFGLCPGRRSIRSKDLVGASSLIGSIPKSVKLTSDHKDLVRLVRAKQIEADDNYGQPALERLAPLLLATHLLRHINAQSPFYPQAKALLPRLELQAKNFVQLNVASTLANLRQVPTLKLAIAQAKQIPRSHPRRLHAQTLLAQWVKEVQWMEDRPIFRQAQQLAKTGKIEQLRSAVALVQLIRPKRALYPEAQAEMWGWVAQIQVIEDTPILNDARAVAASGRLEQAIQVASRVRPGRALYGDAQYLIGGWIYEIQIVEDRPILNQAASLASQGYLTRAIDVASQIAPGRALYGEAQGSIGRWAAERAEIWRQREQDAIRSQPNVEEPPEPEPESLPEESNPDPAPSDAPFPPA
;
A
#
# COMPACT_ATOMS: atom_id res chain seq x y z
N MET A 1 -7.10 -73.07 25.91
CA MET A 1 -8.17 -72.71 24.94
C MET A 1 -8.57 -71.27 25.19
N ALA A 2 -8.20 -70.36 24.30
CA ALA A 2 -8.77 -69.02 24.24
C ALA A 2 -9.20 -68.81 22.78
N GLN A 3 -10.51 -68.69 22.57
CA GLN A 3 -11.13 -68.51 21.27
C GLN A 3 -10.63 -67.20 20.65
N PHE A 4 -9.77 -67.32 19.63
CA PHE A 4 -9.54 -66.24 18.68
C PHE A 4 -10.82 -66.07 17.88
N GLY A 5 -11.63 -65.09 18.29
CA GLY A 5 -12.81 -64.65 17.58
C GLY A 5 -12.45 -64.23 16.16
N LEU A 6 -12.81 -65.08 15.22
CA LEU A 6 -12.99 -64.76 13.81
C LEU A 6 -13.95 -63.57 13.68
N CYS A 7 -13.43 -62.41 13.27
CA CYS A 7 -14.25 -61.38 12.65
C CYS A 7 -14.12 -61.53 11.13
N PRO A 8 -15.19 -61.96 10.42
CA PRO A 8 -15.17 -62.07 8.98
C PRO A 8 -15.34 -60.69 8.33
N GLY A 9 -14.53 -60.44 7.31
CA GLY A 9 -14.96 -59.86 6.04
C GLY A 9 -15.43 -58.40 5.99
N ARG A 10 -14.72 -57.62 5.17
CA ARG A 10 -15.16 -56.33 4.58
C ARG A 10 -15.24 -55.13 5.54
N ARG A 11 -14.10 -54.66 6.06
CA ARG A 11 -13.97 -53.25 6.44
C ARG A 11 -12.87 -52.59 5.63
N SER A 12 -13.25 -51.57 4.87
CA SER A 12 -12.31 -50.60 4.31
C SER A 12 -11.62 -49.93 5.49
N ILE A 13 -10.32 -50.19 5.68
CA ILE A 13 -9.52 -49.58 6.75
C ILE A 13 -9.46 -48.06 6.48
N ARG A 14 -10.07 -47.25 7.35
CA ARG A 14 -10.07 -45.78 7.30
C ARG A 14 -8.79 -45.22 7.95
N SER A 15 -8.48 -43.93 7.76
CA SER A 15 -7.24 -43.31 8.26
C SER A 15 -7.03 -43.45 9.78
N LYS A 16 -8.11 -43.35 10.58
CA LYS A 16 -8.06 -43.60 12.05
C LYS A 16 -7.77 -45.06 12.41
N ASP A 17 -8.12 -46.00 11.55
CA ASP A 17 -7.89 -47.44 11.76
C ASP A 17 -6.47 -47.87 11.38
N LEU A 18 -5.74 -47.06 10.58
CA LEU A 18 -4.36 -47.36 10.17
C LEU A 18 -3.38 -47.29 11.34
N VAL A 19 -3.55 -46.31 12.23
CA VAL A 19 -2.73 -46.16 13.43
C VAL A 19 -2.94 -47.36 14.37
N GLY A 20 -4.20 -47.74 14.61
CA GLY A 20 -4.54 -48.92 15.42
C GLY A 20 -4.13 -50.25 14.78
N ALA A 21 -4.26 -50.41 13.47
CA ALA A 21 -3.79 -51.60 12.76
C ALA A 21 -2.26 -51.71 12.78
N SER A 22 -1.54 -50.59 12.73
CA SER A 22 -0.09 -50.57 12.77
C SER A 22 0.51 -50.95 14.13
N SER A 23 -0.11 -50.49 15.23
CA SER A 23 0.32 -50.84 16.59
C SER A 23 0.06 -52.32 16.88
N LEU A 24 -1.05 -52.88 16.37
CA LEU A 24 -1.36 -54.30 16.46
C LEU A 24 -0.41 -55.19 15.63
N ILE A 25 0.11 -54.69 14.51
CA ILE A 25 1.10 -55.42 13.70
C ILE A 25 2.49 -55.40 14.36
N GLY A 26 2.84 -54.29 15.02
CA GLY A 26 4.11 -54.15 15.74
C GLY A 26 4.23 -55.01 17.00
N SER A 27 3.10 -55.43 17.58
CA SER A 27 3.03 -56.26 18.80
C SER A 27 3.00 -57.77 18.55
N ILE A 28 3.02 -58.22 17.29
CA ILE A 28 3.02 -59.65 16.94
C ILE A 28 4.41 -60.25 17.26
N PRO A 29 4.52 -61.22 18.19
CA PRO A 29 5.79 -61.88 18.47
C PRO A 29 6.34 -62.60 17.24
N LYS A 30 7.65 -62.54 17.00
CA LYS A 30 8.32 -63.18 15.84
C LYS A 30 8.11 -64.71 15.77
N SER A 31 7.62 -65.33 16.84
CA SER A 31 7.36 -66.77 16.98
C SER A 31 6.00 -67.24 16.42
N VAL A 32 5.07 -66.32 16.09
CA VAL A 32 3.72 -66.69 15.63
C VAL A 32 3.70 -66.97 14.13
N LYS A 33 3.27 -68.18 13.73
CA LYS A 33 3.04 -68.53 12.32
C LYS A 33 1.78 -67.84 11.79
N LEU A 34 1.96 -66.71 11.12
CA LEU A 34 0.86 -65.97 10.48
C LEU A 34 0.27 -66.76 9.30
N THR A 35 -1.06 -66.83 9.21
CA THR A 35 -1.74 -67.35 8.00
C THR A 35 -1.54 -66.40 6.81
N SER A 36 -1.81 -66.88 5.58
CA SER A 36 -1.66 -66.09 4.34
C SER A 36 -2.36 -64.74 4.41
N ASP A 37 -3.58 -64.72 4.92
CA ASP A 37 -4.46 -63.55 4.91
C ASP A 37 -3.97 -62.47 5.89
N HIS A 38 -3.37 -62.88 7.02
CA HIS A 38 -2.74 -61.96 7.96
C HIS A 38 -1.48 -61.32 7.35
N LYS A 39 -0.70 -62.08 6.56
CA LYS A 39 0.48 -61.54 5.85
C LYS A 39 0.05 -60.51 4.79
N ASP A 40 -1.05 -60.76 4.09
CA ASP A 40 -1.61 -59.83 3.10
C ASP A 40 -2.17 -58.56 3.74
N LEU A 41 -2.83 -58.68 4.90
CA LEU A 41 -3.25 -57.52 5.69
C LEU A 41 -2.06 -56.67 6.13
N VAL A 42 -0.99 -57.29 6.64
CA VAL A 42 0.24 -56.57 7.04
C VAL A 42 0.86 -55.83 5.85
N ARG A 43 0.91 -56.46 4.67
CA ARG A 43 1.41 -55.82 3.43
C ARG A 43 0.58 -54.60 3.06
N LEU A 44 -0.76 -54.72 3.09
CA LEU A 44 -1.67 -53.62 2.76
C LEU A 44 -1.55 -52.46 3.75
N VAL A 45 -1.51 -52.75 5.06
CA VAL A 45 -1.40 -51.71 6.10
C VAL A 45 -0.09 -50.95 5.96
N ARG A 46 1.05 -51.64 5.79
CA ARG A 46 2.35 -51.01 5.56
C ARG A 46 2.36 -50.12 4.31
N ALA A 47 1.78 -50.58 3.20
CA ALA A 47 1.70 -49.79 1.98
C ALA A 47 0.82 -48.54 2.15
N LYS A 48 -0.29 -48.62 2.89
CA LYS A 48 -1.12 -47.46 3.23
C LYS A 48 -0.41 -46.46 4.15
N GLN A 49 0.42 -46.94 5.08
CA GLN A 49 1.23 -46.05 5.92
C GLN A 49 2.25 -45.27 5.10
N ILE A 50 2.93 -45.93 4.16
CA ILE A 50 3.90 -45.30 3.27
C ILE A 50 3.20 -44.30 2.31
N GLU A 51 1.97 -44.60 1.87
CA GLU A 51 1.17 -43.66 1.07
C GLU A 51 0.74 -42.42 1.87
N ALA A 52 0.46 -42.58 3.16
CA ALA A 52 0.06 -41.52 4.07
C ALA A 52 1.25 -40.75 4.69
N ASP A 53 2.50 -41.17 4.42
CA ASP A 53 3.69 -40.50 4.96
C ASP A 53 3.96 -39.19 4.22
N ASP A 54 3.62 -38.11 4.91
CA ASP A 54 3.82 -36.73 4.50
C ASP A 54 5.19 -36.18 4.96
N ASN A 55 6.16 -36.99 5.38
CA ASN A 55 7.47 -36.45 5.75
C ASN A 55 8.28 -36.05 4.49
N TYR A 56 8.23 -34.76 4.16
CA TYR A 56 8.76 -34.19 2.92
C TYR A 56 10.26 -33.86 2.95
N GLY A 57 10.90 -33.86 4.13
CA GLY A 57 12.27 -33.38 4.31
C GLY A 57 13.38 -34.42 4.09
N GLN A 58 13.03 -35.68 3.79
CA GLN A 58 14.03 -36.75 3.67
C GLN A 58 14.79 -36.73 2.32
N PRO A 59 16.06 -37.18 2.31
CA PRO A 59 16.84 -37.42 1.11
C PRO A 59 16.11 -38.27 0.06
N ALA A 60 16.48 -38.08 -1.22
CA ALA A 60 15.82 -38.74 -2.34
C ALA A 60 15.76 -40.27 -2.19
N LEU A 61 16.86 -40.90 -1.80
CA LEU A 61 16.95 -42.36 -1.68
C LEU A 61 16.05 -42.89 -0.54
N GLU A 62 16.09 -42.24 0.63
CA GLU A 62 15.32 -42.63 1.82
C GLU A 62 13.83 -42.60 1.59
N ARG A 63 13.38 -41.78 0.63
CA ARG A 63 11.97 -41.65 0.29
C ARG A 63 11.51 -42.55 -0.85
N LEU A 64 12.37 -42.78 -1.83
CA LEU A 64 12.05 -43.64 -2.98
C LEU A 64 12.01 -45.12 -2.57
N ALA A 65 12.90 -45.55 -1.68
CA ALA A 65 12.97 -46.94 -1.24
C ALA A 65 11.68 -47.46 -0.57
N PRO A 66 11.04 -46.74 0.38
CA PRO A 66 9.75 -47.13 0.94
C PRO A 66 8.63 -47.20 -0.11
N LEU A 67 8.57 -46.26 -1.05
CA LEU A 67 7.57 -46.27 -2.12
C LEU A 67 7.72 -47.51 -3.02
N LEU A 68 8.95 -47.83 -3.43
CA LEU A 68 9.22 -49.05 -4.20
C LEU A 68 8.88 -50.31 -3.40
N LEU A 69 9.26 -50.34 -2.12
CA LEU A 69 8.93 -51.45 -1.23
C LEU A 69 7.40 -51.62 -1.09
N ALA A 70 6.64 -50.54 -0.92
CA ALA A 70 5.18 -50.57 -0.86
C ALA A 70 4.57 -51.14 -2.14
N THR A 71 5.03 -50.69 -3.32
CA THR A 71 4.55 -51.25 -4.60
C THR A 71 4.85 -52.74 -4.73
N HIS A 72 6.04 -53.17 -4.31
CA HIS A 72 6.43 -54.59 -4.30
C HIS A 72 5.57 -55.42 -3.35
N LEU A 73 5.31 -54.93 -2.13
CA LEU A 73 4.47 -55.61 -1.14
C LEU A 73 3.03 -55.82 -1.65
N LEU A 74 2.46 -54.82 -2.32
CA LEU A 74 1.11 -54.91 -2.87
C LEU A 74 0.99 -55.89 -4.04
N ARG A 75 2.02 -55.99 -4.89
CA ARG A 75 2.06 -56.97 -5.99
C ARG A 75 2.08 -58.42 -5.52
N HIS A 76 2.55 -58.67 -4.30
CA HIS A 76 2.64 -60.01 -3.69
C HIS A 76 1.38 -60.45 -2.93
N ILE A 77 0.32 -59.62 -2.89
CA ILE A 77 -0.95 -59.98 -2.27
C ILE A 77 -1.69 -60.98 -3.18
N ASN A 78 -2.15 -62.09 -2.60
CA ASN A 78 -2.83 -63.14 -3.37
C ASN A 78 -4.14 -62.61 -3.96
N ALA A 79 -4.46 -62.97 -5.20
CA ALA A 79 -5.71 -62.61 -5.87
C ALA A 79 -6.97 -63.12 -5.14
N GLN A 80 -6.85 -64.22 -4.39
CA GLN A 80 -7.94 -64.79 -3.56
C GLN A 80 -8.09 -64.08 -2.20
N SER A 81 -7.18 -63.17 -1.87
CA SER A 81 -7.19 -62.45 -0.59
C SER A 81 -8.35 -61.45 -0.53
N PRO A 82 -9.05 -61.32 0.61
CA PRO A 82 -10.11 -60.33 0.77
C PRO A 82 -9.62 -58.87 0.65
N PHE A 83 -8.30 -58.66 0.70
CA PHE A 83 -7.65 -57.35 0.61
C PHE A 83 -7.18 -56.99 -0.81
N TYR A 84 -7.23 -57.92 -1.75
CA TYR A 84 -6.76 -57.73 -3.13
C TYR A 84 -7.43 -56.55 -3.86
N PRO A 85 -8.75 -56.28 -3.74
CA PRO A 85 -9.36 -55.12 -4.39
C PRO A 85 -8.79 -53.78 -3.91
N GLN A 86 -8.44 -53.69 -2.61
CA GLN A 86 -7.83 -52.47 -2.05
C GLN A 86 -6.39 -52.31 -2.53
N ALA A 87 -5.63 -53.42 -2.62
CA ALA A 87 -4.29 -53.42 -3.16
C ALA A 87 -4.26 -52.97 -4.63
N LYS A 88 -5.19 -53.50 -5.45
CA LYS A 88 -5.34 -53.15 -6.87
C LYS A 88 -5.68 -51.66 -7.08
N ALA A 89 -6.47 -51.07 -6.19
CA ALA A 89 -6.81 -49.65 -6.24
C ALA A 89 -5.65 -48.72 -5.78
N LEU A 90 -4.83 -49.18 -4.83
CA LEU A 90 -3.72 -48.41 -4.25
C LEU A 90 -2.45 -48.45 -5.12
N LEU A 91 -2.17 -49.60 -5.76
CA LEU A 91 -0.97 -49.82 -6.58
C LEU A 91 -0.72 -48.71 -7.63
N PRO A 92 -1.68 -48.31 -8.49
CA PRO A 92 -1.42 -47.27 -9.49
C PRO A 92 -1.13 -45.89 -8.87
N ARG A 93 -1.64 -45.61 -7.65
CA ARG A 93 -1.36 -44.34 -6.96
C ARG A 93 0.08 -44.29 -6.46
N LEU A 94 0.56 -45.38 -5.86
CA LEU A 94 1.95 -45.49 -5.38
C LEU A 94 2.95 -45.49 -6.53
N GLU A 95 2.67 -46.20 -7.63
CA GLU A 95 3.51 -46.18 -8.83
C GLU A 95 3.62 -44.78 -9.43
N LEU A 96 2.50 -44.05 -9.50
CA LEU A 96 2.48 -42.66 -9.94
C LEU A 96 3.26 -41.74 -8.98
N GLN A 97 3.12 -41.92 -7.66
CA GLN A 97 3.87 -41.15 -6.66
C GLN A 97 5.38 -41.38 -6.80
N ALA A 98 5.82 -42.62 -6.98
CA ALA A 98 7.23 -42.95 -7.19
C ALA A 98 7.77 -42.33 -8.48
N LYS A 99 7.04 -42.45 -9.59
CA LYS A 99 7.40 -41.84 -10.88
C LYS A 99 7.51 -40.31 -10.77
N ASN A 100 6.51 -39.65 -10.21
CA ASN A 100 6.51 -38.19 -10.04
C ASN A 100 7.63 -37.73 -9.12
N PHE A 101 7.97 -38.51 -8.10
CA PHE A 101 9.09 -38.20 -7.22
C PHE A 101 10.42 -38.27 -7.97
N VAL A 102 10.67 -39.32 -8.76
CA VAL A 102 11.86 -39.40 -9.62
C VAL A 102 11.92 -38.19 -10.55
N GLN A 103 10.82 -37.87 -11.23
CA GLN A 103 10.74 -36.72 -12.13
C GLN A 103 11.06 -35.40 -11.42
N LEU A 104 10.50 -35.16 -10.23
CA LEU A 104 10.78 -33.95 -9.47
C LEU A 104 12.22 -33.89 -8.98
N ASN A 105 12.81 -35.01 -8.56
CA ASN A 105 14.22 -35.03 -8.17
C ASN A 105 15.14 -34.74 -9.36
N VAL A 106 14.88 -35.34 -10.52
CA VAL A 106 15.61 -35.04 -11.76
C VAL A 106 15.44 -33.57 -12.15
N ALA A 107 14.24 -33.02 -12.04
CA ALA A 107 14.00 -31.60 -12.27
C ALA A 107 14.82 -30.74 -11.29
N SER A 108 14.82 -31.08 -10.00
CA SER A 108 15.58 -30.35 -8.98
C SER A 108 17.09 -30.45 -9.20
N THR A 109 17.64 -31.61 -9.60
CA THR A 109 19.08 -31.73 -9.89
C THR A 109 19.47 -30.89 -11.11
N LEU A 110 18.63 -30.86 -12.15
CA LEU A 110 18.81 -29.98 -13.31
C LEU A 110 18.74 -28.50 -12.91
N ALA A 111 17.80 -28.12 -12.05
CA ALA A 111 17.64 -26.76 -11.57
C ALA A 111 18.83 -26.30 -10.71
N ASN A 112 19.41 -27.20 -9.91
CA ASN A 112 20.57 -26.93 -9.07
C ASN A 112 21.83 -26.54 -9.86
N LEU A 113 21.89 -26.86 -11.16
CA LEU A 113 22.96 -26.40 -12.04
C LEU A 113 22.91 -24.89 -12.32
N ARG A 114 21.78 -24.23 -12.05
CA ARG A 114 21.57 -22.77 -12.16
C ARG A 114 21.95 -22.19 -13.53
N GLN A 115 21.68 -22.93 -14.59
CA GLN A 115 21.82 -22.46 -15.97
C GLN A 115 20.45 -22.32 -16.60
N VAL A 116 20.25 -21.28 -17.41
CA VAL A 116 18.98 -21.06 -18.13
C VAL A 116 18.48 -22.31 -18.89
N PRO A 117 19.30 -23.03 -19.69
CA PRO A 117 18.84 -24.24 -20.38
C PRO A 117 18.43 -25.35 -19.41
N THR A 118 19.18 -25.57 -18.32
CA THR A 118 18.88 -26.64 -17.35
C THR A 118 17.65 -26.33 -16.51
N LEU A 119 17.43 -25.07 -16.14
CA LEU A 119 16.22 -24.60 -15.48
C LEU A 119 14.99 -24.74 -16.40
N LYS A 120 15.12 -24.41 -17.70
CA LYS A 120 14.04 -24.66 -18.68
C LYS A 120 13.69 -26.13 -18.78
N LEU A 121 14.70 -27.01 -18.74
CA LEU A 121 14.50 -28.46 -18.71
C LEU A 121 13.82 -28.93 -17.41
N ALA A 122 14.26 -28.43 -16.26
CA ALA A 122 13.65 -28.70 -14.96
C ALA A 122 12.17 -28.27 -14.91
N ILE A 123 11.87 -27.08 -15.42
CA ILE A 123 10.51 -26.56 -15.57
C ILE A 123 9.67 -27.48 -16.47
N ALA A 124 10.21 -27.93 -17.60
CA ALA A 124 9.51 -28.85 -18.50
C ALA A 124 9.18 -30.19 -17.83
N GLN A 125 10.12 -30.75 -17.06
CA GLN A 125 9.92 -31.98 -16.28
C GLN A 125 8.87 -31.79 -15.17
N ALA A 126 8.95 -30.73 -14.39
CA ALA A 126 8.00 -30.47 -13.31
C ALA A 126 6.58 -30.14 -13.81
N LYS A 127 6.44 -29.53 -14.99
CA LYS A 127 5.13 -29.25 -15.63
C LYS A 127 4.36 -30.52 -16.00
N GLN A 128 5.04 -31.66 -16.19
CA GLN A 128 4.40 -32.93 -16.51
C GLN A 128 3.72 -33.58 -15.30
N ILE A 129 3.99 -33.10 -14.08
CA ILE A 129 3.39 -33.64 -12.87
C ILE A 129 1.91 -33.19 -12.79
N PRO A 130 0.95 -34.12 -12.75
CA PRO A 130 -0.47 -33.80 -12.80
C PRO A 130 -0.95 -33.04 -11.56
N ARG A 131 -1.97 -32.18 -11.76
CA ARG A 131 -2.55 -31.29 -10.73
C ARG A 131 -3.25 -32.02 -9.57
N SER A 132 -3.54 -33.31 -9.72
CA SER A 132 -4.25 -34.17 -8.76
C SER A 132 -3.34 -34.83 -7.70
N HIS A 133 -2.04 -34.53 -7.72
CA HIS A 133 -1.05 -35.18 -6.86
C HIS A 133 -1.04 -34.61 -5.42
N PRO A 134 -0.78 -35.42 -4.37
CA PRO A 134 -0.61 -34.94 -3.00
C PRO A 134 0.48 -33.86 -2.85
N ARG A 135 1.56 -33.97 -3.64
CA ARG A 135 2.70 -33.02 -3.66
C ARG A 135 2.55 -31.86 -4.64
N ARG A 136 1.32 -31.57 -5.06
CA ARG A 136 1.04 -30.51 -6.03
C ARG A 136 1.56 -29.14 -5.56
N LEU A 137 1.38 -28.80 -4.28
CA LEU A 137 1.85 -27.52 -3.74
C LEU A 137 3.36 -27.37 -3.84
N HIS A 138 4.13 -28.37 -3.39
CA HIS A 138 5.59 -28.31 -3.44
C HIS A 138 6.13 -28.20 -4.88
N ALA A 139 5.61 -29.01 -5.80
CA ALA A 139 5.99 -28.94 -7.21
C ALA A 139 5.62 -27.59 -7.86
N GLN A 140 4.47 -27.02 -7.51
CA GLN A 140 4.05 -25.69 -7.99
C GLN A 140 4.94 -24.57 -7.45
N THR A 141 5.35 -24.64 -6.18
CA THR A 141 6.28 -23.67 -5.59
C THR A 141 7.63 -23.71 -6.28
N LEU A 142 8.21 -24.90 -6.48
CA LEU A 142 9.48 -25.07 -7.20
C LEU A 142 9.37 -24.57 -8.64
N LEU A 143 8.28 -24.90 -9.33
CA LEU A 143 8.01 -24.41 -10.67
C LEU A 143 7.97 -22.87 -10.72
N ALA A 144 7.25 -22.24 -9.80
CA ALA A 144 7.15 -20.79 -9.72
C ALA A 144 8.52 -20.15 -9.44
N GLN A 145 9.31 -20.76 -8.54
CA GLN A 145 10.66 -20.31 -8.23
C GLN A 145 11.59 -20.40 -9.45
N TRP A 146 11.65 -21.54 -10.14
CA TRP A 146 12.52 -21.70 -11.31
C TRP A 146 12.11 -20.81 -12.47
N VAL A 147 10.81 -20.62 -12.69
CA VAL A 147 10.32 -19.66 -13.71
C VAL A 147 10.79 -18.25 -13.37
N LYS A 148 10.69 -17.83 -12.10
CA LYS A 148 11.17 -16.52 -11.64
C LYS A 148 12.69 -16.39 -11.83
N GLU A 149 13.45 -17.44 -11.54
CA GLU A 149 14.91 -17.46 -11.70
C GLU A 149 15.34 -17.36 -13.17
N VAL A 150 14.70 -18.12 -14.07
CA VAL A 150 14.93 -17.99 -15.52
C VAL A 150 14.64 -16.58 -15.99
N GLN A 151 13.48 -16.02 -15.60
CA GLN A 151 13.11 -14.67 -16.00
C GLN A 151 14.15 -13.64 -15.53
N TRP A 152 14.59 -13.75 -14.27
CA TRP A 152 15.61 -12.89 -13.70
C TRP A 152 16.94 -13.01 -14.46
N MET A 153 17.40 -14.22 -14.77
CA MET A 153 18.65 -14.43 -15.52
C MET A 153 18.60 -13.86 -16.94
N GLU A 154 17.46 -13.98 -17.62
CA GLU A 154 17.26 -13.45 -18.97
C GLU A 154 17.20 -11.91 -18.99
N ASP A 155 16.54 -11.30 -17.99
CA ASP A 155 16.34 -9.84 -17.94
C ASP A 155 17.56 -9.10 -17.36
N ARG A 156 18.34 -9.75 -16.49
CA ARG A 156 19.51 -9.15 -15.82
C ARG A 156 20.56 -8.53 -16.75
N PRO A 157 20.96 -9.13 -17.89
CA PRO A 157 21.92 -8.47 -18.79
C PRO A 157 21.38 -7.15 -19.35
N ILE A 158 20.10 -7.11 -19.75
CA ILE A 158 19.44 -5.89 -20.25
C ILE A 158 19.42 -4.84 -19.16
N PHE A 159 19.02 -5.23 -17.94
CA PHE A 159 18.96 -4.31 -16.81
C PHE A 159 20.33 -3.76 -16.43
N ARG A 160 21.37 -4.60 -16.39
CA ARG A 160 22.75 -4.16 -16.11
C ARG A 160 23.29 -3.20 -17.18
N GLN A 161 22.98 -3.46 -18.45
CA GLN A 161 23.35 -2.57 -19.54
C GLN A 161 22.66 -1.20 -19.36
N ALA A 162 21.37 -1.18 -19.05
CA ALA A 162 20.64 0.06 -18.77
C ALA A 162 21.28 0.85 -17.62
N GLN A 163 21.61 0.18 -16.52
CA GLN A 163 22.32 0.81 -15.39
C GLN A 163 23.68 1.39 -15.80
N GLN A 164 24.44 0.70 -16.65
CA GLN A 164 25.73 1.22 -17.15
C GLN A 164 25.57 2.50 -17.98
N LEU A 165 24.54 2.57 -18.83
CA LEU A 165 24.25 3.79 -19.60
C LEU A 165 23.82 4.93 -18.67
N ALA A 166 22.92 4.64 -17.72
CA ALA A 166 22.40 5.63 -16.77
C ALA A 166 23.50 6.24 -15.89
N LYS A 167 24.53 5.47 -15.51
CA LYS A 167 25.68 5.97 -14.71
C LYS A 167 26.42 7.14 -15.34
N THR A 168 26.35 7.31 -16.66
CA THR A 168 27.00 8.45 -17.33
C THR A 168 26.32 9.78 -17.03
N GLY A 169 25.06 9.78 -16.58
CA GLY A 169 24.27 10.96 -16.27
C GLY A 169 23.90 11.84 -17.48
N LYS A 170 24.26 11.43 -18.71
CA LYS A 170 23.95 12.18 -19.93
C LYS A 170 22.51 11.91 -20.37
N ILE A 171 21.79 12.94 -20.82
CA ILE A 171 20.38 12.83 -21.25
C ILE A 171 20.18 11.67 -22.25
N GLU A 172 20.98 11.61 -23.32
CA GLU A 172 20.84 10.56 -24.36
C GLU A 172 21.06 9.15 -23.81
N GLN A 173 21.96 9.01 -22.84
CA GLN A 173 22.26 7.72 -22.21
C GLN A 173 21.19 7.31 -21.20
N LEU A 174 20.64 8.27 -20.45
CA LEU A 174 19.48 8.05 -19.57
C LEU A 174 18.24 7.65 -20.38
N ARG A 175 17.98 8.32 -21.52
CA ARG A 175 16.90 7.95 -22.44
C ARG A 175 17.09 6.53 -22.99
N SER A 176 18.31 6.18 -23.36
CA SER A 176 18.65 4.82 -23.80
C SER A 176 18.47 3.79 -22.69
N ALA A 177 18.85 4.11 -21.45
CA ALA A 177 18.63 3.26 -20.28
C ALA A 177 17.14 3.01 -20.02
N VAL A 178 16.31 4.06 -20.07
CA VAL A 178 14.85 3.97 -19.96
C VAL A 178 14.28 3.06 -21.05
N ALA A 179 14.70 3.23 -22.31
CA ALA A 179 14.24 2.40 -23.42
C ALA A 179 14.61 0.91 -23.23
N LEU A 180 15.80 0.60 -22.71
CA LEU A 180 16.21 -0.78 -22.41
C LEU A 180 15.36 -1.39 -21.30
N VAL A 181 15.07 -0.65 -20.23
CA VAL A 181 14.23 -1.14 -19.12
C VAL A 181 12.80 -1.40 -19.57
N GLN A 182 12.26 -0.62 -20.51
CA GLN A 182 10.92 -0.84 -21.06
C GLN A 182 10.78 -2.20 -21.78
N LEU A 183 11.88 -2.84 -22.18
CA LEU A 183 11.87 -4.19 -22.74
C LEU A 183 11.53 -5.27 -21.71
N ILE A 184 11.72 -4.98 -20.41
CA ILE A 184 11.39 -5.89 -19.31
C ILE A 184 9.88 -5.87 -19.11
N ARG A 185 9.22 -6.98 -19.49
CA ARG A 185 7.76 -7.08 -19.49
C ARG A 185 7.15 -7.04 -18.08
N PRO A 186 5.90 -6.56 -17.94
CA PRO A 186 5.14 -6.65 -16.70
C PRO A 186 5.05 -8.10 -16.18
N LYS A 187 4.96 -8.25 -14.84
CA LYS A 187 4.87 -9.53 -14.12
C LYS A 187 6.13 -10.40 -14.16
N ARG A 188 7.23 -9.95 -14.79
CA ARG A 188 8.54 -10.61 -14.68
C ARG A 188 9.22 -10.30 -13.34
N ALA A 189 10.14 -11.16 -12.96
CA ALA A 189 10.85 -11.08 -11.68
C ALA A 189 11.52 -9.72 -11.41
N LEU A 190 12.15 -9.12 -12.42
CA LEU A 190 12.88 -7.85 -12.31
C LEU A 190 12.04 -6.60 -12.56
N TYR A 191 10.76 -6.76 -12.95
CA TYR A 191 9.93 -5.63 -13.34
C TYR A 191 9.81 -4.53 -12.26
N PRO A 192 9.56 -4.84 -10.96
CA PRO A 192 9.40 -3.79 -9.95
C PRO A 192 10.68 -2.97 -9.73
N GLU A 193 11.83 -3.64 -9.69
CA GLU A 193 13.14 -3.01 -9.51
C GLU A 193 13.48 -2.14 -10.72
N ALA A 194 13.26 -2.66 -11.92
CA ALA A 194 13.53 -1.93 -13.15
C ALA A 194 12.64 -0.69 -13.30
N GLN A 195 11.36 -0.80 -12.93
CA GLN A 195 10.45 0.35 -12.91
C GLN A 195 10.92 1.44 -11.95
N ALA A 196 11.35 1.10 -10.74
CA ALA A 196 11.84 2.07 -9.76
C ALA A 196 13.04 2.87 -10.30
N GLU A 197 14.02 2.19 -10.88
CA GLU A 197 15.18 2.82 -11.52
C GLU A 197 14.78 3.69 -12.71
N MET A 198 13.86 3.22 -13.55
CA MET A 198 13.33 4.01 -14.67
C MET A 198 12.71 5.33 -14.20
N TRP A 199 11.93 5.33 -13.12
CA TRP A 199 11.38 6.56 -12.54
C TRP A 199 12.48 7.51 -12.08
N GLY A 200 13.53 6.98 -11.44
CA GLY A 200 14.70 7.76 -11.04
C GLY A 200 15.40 8.42 -12.24
N TRP A 201 15.63 7.67 -13.32
CA TRP A 201 16.28 8.20 -14.52
C TRP A 201 15.41 9.21 -15.26
N VAL A 202 14.09 8.99 -15.33
CA VAL A 202 13.15 9.98 -15.90
C VAL A 202 13.17 11.27 -15.09
N ALA A 203 13.16 11.20 -13.76
CA ALA A 203 13.30 12.38 -12.91
C ALA A 203 14.64 13.09 -13.15
N GLN A 204 15.74 12.35 -13.28
CA GLN A 204 17.05 12.93 -13.58
C GLN A 204 17.07 13.65 -14.93
N ILE A 205 16.48 13.07 -15.98
CA ILE A 205 16.32 13.73 -17.28
C ILE A 205 15.57 15.05 -17.11
N GLN A 206 14.44 15.03 -16.41
CA GLN A 206 13.63 16.23 -16.19
C GLN A 206 14.39 17.32 -15.44
N VAL A 207 15.18 16.95 -14.41
CA VAL A 207 16.03 17.89 -13.69
C VAL A 207 17.05 18.53 -14.62
N ILE A 208 17.76 17.75 -15.44
CA ILE A 208 18.76 18.31 -16.38
C ILE A 208 18.09 19.24 -17.40
N GLU A 209 16.91 18.88 -17.91
CA GLU A 209 16.16 19.68 -18.88
C GLU A 209 15.59 20.97 -18.28
N ASP A 210 15.08 20.93 -17.04
CA ASP A 210 14.35 22.05 -16.43
C ASP A 210 15.26 23.00 -15.62
N THR A 211 16.43 22.52 -15.18
CA THR A 211 17.42 23.36 -14.47
C THR A 211 17.78 24.64 -15.21
N PRO A 212 18.10 24.64 -16.53
CA PRO A 212 18.40 25.88 -17.25
C PRO A 212 17.22 26.85 -17.25
N ILE A 213 15.97 26.35 -17.34
CA ILE A 213 14.76 27.19 -17.29
C ILE A 213 14.68 27.93 -15.95
N LEU A 214 14.93 27.23 -14.84
CA LEU A 214 14.90 27.85 -13.52
C LEU A 214 16.09 28.81 -13.30
N ASN A 215 17.26 28.50 -13.84
CA ASN A 215 18.41 29.39 -13.78
C ASN A 215 18.15 30.69 -14.55
N ASP A 216 17.58 30.59 -15.75
CA ASP A 216 17.16 31.75 -16.55
C ASP A 216 16.12 32.58 -15.81
N ALA A 217 15.11 31.93 -15.22
CA ALA A 217 14.09 32.62 -14.44
C ALA A 217 14.68 33.40 -13.26
N ARG A 218 15.62 32.79 -12.51
CA ARG A 218 16.34 33.47 -11.41
C ARG A 218 17.18 34.64 -11.91
N ALA A 219 17.86 34.50 -13.04
CA ALA A 219 18.66 35.58 -13.63
C ALA A 219 17.76 36.76 -14.07
N VAL A 220 16.59 36.47 -14.64
CA VAL A 220 15.60 37.50 -14.99
C VAL A 220 15.06 38.19 -13.73
N ALA A 221 14.75 37.43 -12.67
CA ALA A 221 14.31 37.99 -11.39
C ALA A 221 15.38 38.91 -10.77
N ALA A 222 16.64 38.49 -10.80
CA ALA A 222 17.77 39.29 -10.30
C ALA A 222 17.95 40.62 -11.04
N SER A 223 17.44 40.73 -12.27
CA SER A 223 17.39 42.00 -13.02
C SER A 223 16.17 42.88 -12.69
N GLY A 224 15.41 42.55 -11.65
CA GLY A 224 14.21 43.27 -11.21
C GLY A 224 12.94 42.99 -12.03
N ARG A 225 13.03 42.11 -13.04
CA ARG A 225 11.91 41.79 -13.95
C ARG A 225 11.11 40.59 -13.44
N LEU A 226 10.49 40.73 -12.28
CA LEU A 226 9.82 39.64 -11.57
C LEU A 226 8.67 39.00 -12.37
N GLU A 227 7.84 39.78 -13.07
CA GLU A 227 6.77 39.24 -13.93
C GLU A 227 7.31 38.33 -15.04
N GLN A 228 8.41 38.75 -15.68
CA GLN A 228 9.07 37.95 -16.73
C GLN A 228 9.69 36.68 -16.12
N ALA A 229 10.26 36.76 -14.92
CA ALA A 229 10.79 35.60 -14.21
C ALA A 229 9.70 34.57 -13.92
N ILE A 230 8.53 35.02 -13.46
CA ILE A 230 7.35 34.16 -13.24
C ILE A 230 6.97 33.43 -14.54
N GLN A 231 6.93 34.13 -15.68
CA GLN A 231 6.61 33.52 -16.97
C GLN A 231 7.64 32.46 -17.38
N VAL A 232 8.93 32.69 -17.14
CA VAL A 232 9.99 31.72 -17.47
C VAL A 232 9.90 30.50 -16.56
N ALA A 233 9.78 30.68 -15.24
CA ALA A 233 9.65 29.56 -14.29
C ALA A 233 8.38 28.74 -14.53
N SER A 234 7.29 29.37 -14.96
CA SER A 234 6.02 28.70 -15.30
C SER A 234 6.11 27.75 -16.50
N ARG A 235 7.22 27.78 -17.26
CA ARG A 235 7.48 26.79 -18.33
C ARG A 235 7.74 25.40 -17.77
N VAL A 236 8.15 25.28 -16.50
CA VAL A 236 8.26 23.99 -15.81
C VAL A 236 6.85 23.46 -15.55
N ARG A 237 6.50 22.36 -16.22
CA ARG A 237 5.14 21.82 -16.21
C ARG A 237 4.82 21.05 -14.91
N PRO A 238 3.53 20.99 -14.50
CA PRO A 238 3.09 20.13 -13.40
C PRO A 238 3.51 18.67 -13.58
N GLY A 239 3.87 18.02 -12.47
CA GLY A 239 4.29 16.61 -12.46
C GLY A 239 5.73 16.35 -12.89
N ARG A 240 6.51 17.40 -13.24
CA ARG A 240 7.96 17.29 -13.45
C ARG A 240 8.72 17.44 -12.14
N ALA A 241 9.93 16.88 -12.09
CA ALA A 241 10.78 16.85 -10.90
C ALA A 241 11.00 18.24 -10.26
N LEU A 242 11.20 19.29 -11.07
CA LEU A 242 11.47 20.65 -10.58
C LEU A 242 10.22 21.55 -10.47
N TYR A 243 9.01 20.99 -10.61
CA TYR A 243 7.79 21.80 -10.53
C TYR A 243 7.59 22.46 -9.16
N GLY A 244 7.88 21.73 -8.07
CA GLY A 244 7.78 22.29 -6.72
C GLY A 244 8.71 23.48 -6.51
N ASP A 245 9.95 23.37 -6.98
CA ASP A 245 10.94 24.46 -6.91
C ASP A 245 10.51 25.66 -7.75
N ALA A 246 9.94 25.43 -8.94
CA ALA A 246 9.40 26.47 -9.79
C ALA A 246 8.27 27.24 -9.09
N GLN A 247 7.30 26.53 -8.50
CA GLN A 247 6.18 27.14 -7.77
C GLN A 247 6.63 27.91 -6.54
N TYR A 248 7.63 27.40 -5.82
CA TYR A 248 8.22 28.09 -4.69
C TYR A 248 8.83 29.45 -5.10
N LEU A 249 9.62 29.47 -6.18
CA LEU A 249 10.19 30.72 -6.72
C LEU A 249 9.11 31.70 -7.17
N ILE A 250 8.11 31.21 -7.91
CA ILE A 250 6.97 32.02 -8.37
C ILE A 250 6.24 32.65 -7.18
N GLY A 251 5.96 31.87 -6.13
CA GLY A 251 5.32 32.38 -4.92
C GLY A 251 6.13 33.49 -4.25
N GLY A 252 7.45 33.33 -4.16
CA GLY A 252 8.34 34.37 -3.64
C GLY A 252 8.30 35.66 -4.45
N TRP A 253 8.36 35.58 -5.78
CA TRP A 253 8.30 36.76 -6.65
C TRP A 253 6.94 37.45 -6.63
N ILE A 254 5.83 36.69 -6.58
CA ILE A 254 4.49 37.26 -6.40
C ILE A 254 4.41 38.02 -5.08
N TYR A 255 4.97 37.46 -4.02
CA TYR A 255 5.01 38.12 -2.71
C TYR A 255 5.79 39.44 -2.75
N GLU A 256 6.96 39.46 -3.40
CA GLU A 256 7.74 40.70 -3.60
C GLU A 256 6.99 41.76 -4.40
N ILE A 257 6.35 41.38 -5.51
CA ILE A 257 5.51 42.28 -6.32
C ILE A 257 4.40 42.89 -5.47
N GLN A 258 3.67 42.07 -4.70
CA GLN A 258 2.58 42.53 -3.84
C GLN A 258 3.05 43.53 -2.77
N ILE A 259 4.24 43.35 -2.21
CA ILE A 259 4.80 44.33 -1.27
C ILE A 259 4.99 45.68 -1.95
N VAL A 260 5.58 45.70 -3.16
CA VAL A 260 5.83 46.94 -3.89
C VAL A 260 4.51 47.64 -4.26
N GLU A 261 3.51 46.87 -4.67
CA GLU A 261 2.17 47.38 -5.01
C GLU A 261 1.41 47.93 -3.80
N ASP A 262 1.46 47.23 -2.66
CA ASP A 262 0.62 47.54 -1.50
C ASP A 262 1.27 48.55 -0.55
N ARG A 263 2.60 48.68 -0.56
CA ARG A 263 3.34 49.57 0.35
C ARG A 263 2.88 51.03 0.27
N PRO A 264 2.63 51.64 -0.91
CA PRO A 264 2.12 53.00 -1.00
C PRO A 264 0.76 53.19 -0.32
N ILE A 265 -0.14 52.20 -0.40
CA ILE A 265 -1.46 52.24 0.24
C ILE A 265 -1.29 52.29 1.77
N LEU A 266 -0.43 51.43 2.30
CA LEU A 266 -0.15 51.37 3.74
C LEU A 266 0.54 52.65 4.25
N ASN A 267 1.47 53.20 3.47
CA ASN A 267 2.13 54.48 3.78
C ASN A 267 1.14 55.65 3.78
N GLN A 268 0.22 55.69 2.81
CA GLN A 268 -0.83 56.71 2.74
C GLN A 268 -1.77 56.61 3.95
N ALA A 269 -2.19 55.40 4.32
CA ALA A 269 -3.00 55.16 5.51
C ALA A 269 -2.29 55.64 6.77
N ALA A 270 -1.00 55.32 6.93
CA ALA A 270 -0.20 55.77 8.06
C ALA A 270 -0.08 57.31 8.13
N SER A 271 0.08 57.98 6.99
CA SER A 271 0.11 59.45 6.94
C SER A 271 -1.23 60.06 7.38
N LEU A 272 -2.35 59.52 6.91
CA LEU A 272 -3.69 59.96 7.32
C LEU A 272 -3.91 59.77 8.83
N ALA A 273 -3.46 58.66 9.39
CA ALA A 273 -3.55 58.41 10.82
C ALA A 273 -2.73 59.44 11.61
N SER A 274 -1.51 59.74 11.18
CA SER A 274 -0.65 60.73 11.85
C SER A 274 -1.23 62.14 11.85
N GLN A 275 -2.11 62.45 10.89
CA GLN A 275 -2.84 63.72 10.79
C GLN A 275 -4.14 63.72 11.61
N GLY A 276 -4.44 62.64 12.33
CA GLY A 276 -5.67 62.48 13.13
C GLY A 276 -6.88 61.96 12.34
N TYR A 277 -6.74 61.67 11.04
CA TYR A 277 -7.83 61.14 10.20
C TYR A 277 -7.96 59.60 10.33
N LEU A 278 -8.14 59.11 11.56
CA LEU A 278 -8.10 57.68 11.89
C LEU A 278 -9.12 56.83 11.12
N THR A 279 -10.35 57.31 10.92
CA THR A 279 -11.36 56.57 10.13
C THR A 279 -10.90 56.39 8.69
N ARG A 280 -10.43 57.46 8.03
CA ARG A 280 -9.93 57.37 6.65
C ARG A 280 -8.68 56.51 6.54
N ALA A 281 -7.78 56.55 7.53
CA ALA A 281 -6.62 55.69 7.59
C ALA A 281 -7.00 54.20 7.62
N ILE A 282 -7.99 53.84 8.44
CA ILE A 282 -8.55 52.48 8.49
C ILE A 282 -9.15 52.09 7.15
N ASP A 283 -9.96 52.97 6.55
CA ASP A 283 -10.59 52.72 5.25
C ASP A 283 -9.54 52.46 4.16
N VAL A 284 -8.47 53.27 4.10
CA VAL A 284 -7.38 53.09 3.13
C VAL A 284 -6.60 51.79 3.38
N ALA A 285 -6.20 51.50 4.62
CA ALA A 285 -5.47 50.26 4.93
C ALA A 285 -6.32 48.99 4.68
N SER A 286 -7.64 49.07 4.83
CA SER A 286 -8.55 47.94 4.56
C SER A 286 -8.67 47.57 3.08
N GLN A 287 -8.15 48.41 2.17
CA GLN A 287 -8.06 48.09 0.74
C GLN A 287 -7.07 46.95 0.46
N ILE A 288 -6.12 46.68 1.37
CA ILE A 288 -5.21 45.55 1.25
C ILE A 288 -6.00 44.28 1.58
N ALA A 289 -6.25 43.48 0.54
CA ALA A 289 -7.10 42.29 0.62
C ALA A 289 -6.46 41.13 1.43
N PRO A 290 -7.27 40.24 2.02
CA PRO A 290 -6.79 39.02 2.65
C PRO A 290 -5.93 38.16 1.72
N GLY A 291 -4.84 37.61 2.24
CA GLY A 291 -3.92 36.76 1.48
C GLY A 291 -2.83 37.50 0.70
N ARG A 292 -2.86 38.85 0.67
CA ARG A 292 -1.75 39.66 0.13
C ARG A 292 -0.60 39.79 1.12
N ALA A 293 0.58 40.07 0.60
CA ALA A 293 1.82 40.12 1.37
C ALA A 293 1.78 41.05 2.60
N LEU A 294 1.18 42.24 2.48
CA LEU A 294 1.09 43.24 3.56
C LEU A 294 -0.20 43.18 4.39
N TYR A 295 -1.07 42.18 4.17
CA TYR A 295 -2.36 42.11 4.86
C TYR A 295 -2.23 42.09 6.39
N GLY A 296 -1.31 41.27 6.93
CA GLY A 296 -1.10 41.19 8.38
C GLY A 296 -0.63 42.52 9.00
N GLU A 297 0.25 43.23 8.30
CA GLU A 297 0.74 44.56 8.70
C GLU A 297 -0.39 45.61 8.66
N ALA A 298 -1.22 45.55 7.62
CA ALA A 298 -2.40 46.41 7.47
C ALA A 298 -3.39 46.18 8.62
N GLN A 299 -3.74 44.93 8.92
CA GLN A 299 -4.66 44.60 10.02
C GLN A 299 -4.12 45.03 11.38
N GLY A 300 -2.81 44.86 11.63
CA GLY A 300 -2.18 45.35 12.86
C GLY A 300 -2.25 46.88 13.00
N SER A 301 -2.12 47.61 11.89
CA SER A 301 -2.26 49.07 11.89
C SER A 301 -3.71 49.52 12.07
N ILE A 302 -4.66 48.86 11.39
CA ILE A 302 -6.10 49.08 11.56
C ILE A 302 -6.51 48.89 13.01
N GLY A 303 -6.08 47.79 13.66
CA GLY A 303 -6.40 47.52 15.05
C GLY A 303 -5.92 48.62 16.00
N ARG A 304 -4.70 49.15 15.79
CA ARG A 304 -4.15 50.26 16.59
C ARG A 304 -4.96 51.55 16.41
N TRP A 305 -5.23 51.96 15.17
CA TRP A 305 -5.99 53.20 14.90
C TRP A 305 -7.44 53.11 15.35
N ALA A 306 -8.05 51.93 15.27
CA ALA A 306 -9.41 51.70 15.77
C ALA A 306 -9.48 51.86 17.29
N ALA A 307 -8.50 51.35 18.03
CA ALA A 307 -8.40 51.52 19.48
C ALA A 307 -8.16 52.99 19.87
N GLU A 308 -7.24 53.67 19.18
CA GLU A 308 -6.96 55.09 19.40
C GLU A 308 -8.21 55.95 19.17
N ARG A 309 -8.93 55.70 18.06
CA ARG A 309 -10.19 56.36 17.77
C ARG A 309 -11.19 56.11 18.91
N ALA A 310 -11.38 54.87 19.35
CA ALA A 310 -12.32 54.56 20.43
C ALA A 310 -11.97 55.26 21.76
N GLU A 311 -10.68 55.45 22.06
CA GLU A 311 -10.24 56.22 23.23
C GLU A 311 -10.62 57.70 23.12
N ILE A 312 -10.36 58.35 21.98
CA ILE A 312 -10.72 59.76 21.74
C ILE A 312 -12.23 59.97 21.91
N TRP A 313 -13.05 59.05 21.41
CA TRP A 313 -14.51 59.15 21.54
C TRP A 313 -14.97 58.99 22.98
N ARG A 314 -14.41 58.04 23.73
CA ARG A 314 -14.70 57.87 25.16
C ARG A 314 -14.35 59.12 25.97
N GLN A 315 -13.20 59.74 25.70
CA GLN A 315 -12.79 60.98 26.38
C GLN A 315 -13.77 62.12 26.08
N ARG A 316 -14.14 62.31 24.80
CA ARG A 316 -15.14 63.33 24.41
C ARG A 316 -16.49 63.13 25.09
N GLU A 317 -16.94 61.88 25.21
CA GLU A 317 -18.20 61.55 25.88
C GLU A 317 -18.13 61.85 27.38
N GLN A 318 -17.02 61.50 28.05
CA GLN A 318 -16.78 61.83 29.45
C GLN A 318 -16.70 63.35 29.69
N ASP A 319 -16.02 64.08 28.82
CA ASP A 319 -15.94 65.55 28.87
C ASP A 319 -17.30 66.20 28.65
N ALA A 320 -18.13 65.65 27.74
CA ALA A 320 -19.48 66.12 27.49
C ALA A 320 -20.38 65.91 28.71
N ILE A 321 -20.31 64.74 29.38
CA ILE A 321 -21.06 64.44 30.61
C ILE A 321 -20.63 65.39 31.73
N ARG A 322 -19.32 65.63 31.90
CA ARG A 322 -18.78 66.52 32.94
C ARG A 322 -19.14 68.00 32.73
N SER A 323 -19.40 68.40 31.49
CA SER A 323 -19.71 69.78 31.11
C SER A 323 -21.22 70.07 31.08
N GLN A 324 -22.08 69.09 31.38
CA GLN A 324 -23.50 69.35 31.59
C GLN A 324 -23.66 70.16 32.89
N PRO A 325 -24.30 71.36 32.86
CA PRO A 325 -24.68 72.03 34.09
C PRO A 325 -25.64 71.13 34.86
N ASN A 326 -25.52 71.08 36.18
CA ASN A 326 -26.50 70.47 37.07
C ASN A 326 -27.84 71.19 36.84
N VAL A 327 -28.67 70.67 35.93
CA VAL A 327 -30.02 71.19 35.70
C VAL A 327 -30.85 70.71 36.87
N GLU A 328 -31.11 71.66 37.75
CA GLU A 328 -32.11 71.63 38.81
C GLU A 328 -33.42 71.03 38.27
N GLU A 329 -33.86 69.96 38.91
CA GLU A 329 -35.08 69.19 38.62
C GLU A 329 -36.32 70.12 38.62
N PRO A 330 -37.00 70.33 37.48
CA PRO A 330 -38.26 71.08 37.46
C PRO A 330 -39.40 70.24 38.05
N PRO A 331 -40.36 70.85 38.77
CA PRO A 331 -41.35 70.12 39.54
C PRO A 331 -42.31 69.32 38.66
N GLU A 332 -42.58 68.11 39.13
CA GLU A 332 -43.59 67.14 38.68
C GLU A 332 -44.97 67.79 38.48
N PRO A 333 -45.59 67.71 37.29
CA PRO A 333 -47.00 68.04 37.13
C PRO A 333 -47.88 66.86 37.59
N GLU A 334 -48.82 67.19 38.46
CA GLU A 334 -49.83 66.34 39.10
C GLU A 334 -50.67 65.47 38.12
N PRO A 335 -51.24 64.36 38.62
CA PRO A 335 -51.72 63.25 37.81
C PRO A 335 -53.11 63.52 37.22
N GLU A 336 -53.24 63.47 35.90
CA GLU A 336 -54.57 63.33 35.27
C GLU A 336 -55.08 61.90 35.47
N SER A 337 -56.19 61.84 36.19
CA SER A 337 -56.99 60.69 36.57
C SER A 337 -57.45 59.84 35.37
N LEU A 338 -57.24 58.53 35.51
CA LEU A 338 -57.84 57.43 34.75
C LEU A 338 -59.38 57.49 34.72
N PRO A 339 -59.98 56.70 33.82
CA PRO A 339 -60.93 55.70 34.32
C PRO A 339 -60.46 54.27 34.04
N GLU A 340 -60.28 53.52 35.13
CA GLU A 340 -60.88 52.19 35.39
C GLU A 340 -61.88 51.70 34.32
N GLU A 341 -61.99 50.43 33.94
CA GLU A 341 -61.42 49.15 34.39
C GLU A 341 -62.03 48.12 33.41
N SER A 342 -61.27 47.10 32.97
CA SER A 342 -61.79 45.72 32.86
C SER A 342 -60.71 44.80 32.28
N ASN A 343 -60.06 44.07 33.18
CA ASN A 343 -59.44 42.75 32.95
C ASN A 343 -60.06 41.80 34.00
N PRO A 344 -59.91 40.46 33.95
CA PRO A 344 -59.36 39.56 32.92
C PRO A 344 -60.39 38.41 32.60
N ASP A 345 -60.16 37.40 31.76
CA ASP A 345 -59.39 36.14 31.97
C ASP A 345 -59.92 35.09 30.95
N PRO A 346 -59.40 33.86 30.81
CA PRO A 346 -58.02 33.39 30.71
C PRO A 346 -57.80 32.50 29.44
N ALA A 347 -56.55 32.10 29.21
CA ALA A 347 -56.15 31.13 28.17
C ALA A 347 -56.72 29.71 28.37
N PRO A 348 -56.65 28.84 27.34
CA PRO A 348 -55.66 27.75 27.38
C PRO A 348 -54.97 27.53 26.00
N SER A 349 -53.65 27.40 25.95
CA SER A 349 -52.88 26.14 25.85
C SER A 349 -53.36 25.16 24.77
N ASP A 350 -52.60 25.01 23.68
CA ASP A 350 -51.88 23.76 23.34
C ASP A 350 -51.04 23.88 22.04
N ALA A 351 -49.90 23.18 22.05
CA ALA A 351 -48.81 23.10 21.07
C ALA A 351 -49.15 22.23 19.82
N PRO A 352 -48.23 21.67 18.99
CA PRO A 352 -46.83 21.98 18.59
C PRO A 352 -46.57 21.96 17.03
N PHE A 353 -45.37 22.41 16.59
CA PHE A 353 -44.44 22.00 15.46
C PHE A 353 -44.82 20.94 14.36
N PRO A 354 -44.07 20.69 13.22
CA PRO A 354 -42.83 21.26 12.64
C PRO A 354 -42.83 21.37 11.04
N PRO A 355 -41.79 21.00 10.23
CA PRO A 355 -41.08 21.93 9.32
C PRO A 355 -41.04 21.55 7.81
N ALA A 356 -40.40 22.38 6.98
CA ALA A 356 -39.69 21.96 5.75
C ALA A 356 -38.51 22.92 5.48
#